data_AF-A8SG21-F1
#
_entry.id   AF-A8SG21-F1
#
_cell.length_a   1.000
_cell.length_b   1.000
_cell.length_c   1.000
_cell.angle_alpha   90.00
_cell.angle_beta   90.00
_cell.angle_gamma   90.00
#
_symmetry.space_group_name_H-M   'P 1'
#
loop_
_entity.id
_entity.type
_entity.pdbx_description
1 polymer ?
#
loop_
_entity_poly.entity_id
_entity_poly.type
_entity_poly.pdbx_seq_one_letter_code
_entity_poly.pdbx_strand_id
1 'polypeptide(L)'
;MLTYHKIFKATNNLSICLSNPEPIAACNDEFLLRLTEAKNKGELHEAKVSILKDFQTIYAFDVTDAEFPEPVGHFSKKQGEDGFLQEKREFVKKRILLQDVWFYLGNTFGEYHVYKINTEGSLPVIEGKRLAINYREIYCKALEDYVETIRNGNKHAIAASFILPALIEQSLGMTLQNRMLRKCMAEVKELSEEESKLLTPFHGESHIFYGSEEYIMGKVYKLFVRKGVLKDSPDNEIILTGSSRRKRRTLGGLISSRYAKEEMLPEYYELMKDIFIKLNIRNCIMHGLGESFDYLDRGIAAIMFQLLWDISGGEVFQAEV
;
A
#
# COMPACT_ATOMS: atom_id res chain seq x y z
N MET A 1 -7.08 8.94 24.78
CA MET A 1 -5.85 8.22 25.15
C MET A 1 -5.54 7.31 23.97
N LEU A 2 -4.43 7.55 23.26
CA LEU A 2 -4.14 6.87 21.99
C LEU A 2 -3.74 5.40 22.18
N THR A 3 -3.03 5.08 23.26
CA THR A 3 -2.53 3.73 23.55
C THR A 3 -3.15 3.18 24.83
N TYR A 4 -3.31 1.87 24.94
CA TYR A 4 -3.74 1.22 26.18
C TYR A 4 -3.30 -0.24 26.19
N HIS A 5 -3.24 -0.83 27.39
CA HIS A 5 -2.79 -2.21 27.55
C HIS A 5 -3.80 -3.21 26.95
N LYS A 6 -3.45 -3.85 25.83
CA LYS A 6 -4.30 -4.82 25.13
C LYS A 6 -4.10 -6.23 25.67
N ILE A 7 -5.22 -6.95 25.86
CA ILE A 7 -5.21 -8.35 26.32
C ILE A 7 -5.81 -9.24 25.24
N PHE A 8 -4.95 -9.87 24.45
CA PHE A 8 -5.36 -10.87 23.47
C PHE A 8 -5.60 -12.22 24.14
N LYS A 9 -6.66 -12.93 23.73
CA LYS A 9 -6.98 -14.29 24.19
C LYS A 9 -7.19 -15.22 23.02
N ALA A 10 -6.72 -16.46 23.18
CA ALA A 10 -7.05 -17.53 22.26
C ALA A 10 -8.49 -17.99 22.50
N THR A 11 -9.25 -18.17 21.42
CA THR A 11 -10.57 -18.76 21.44
C THR A 11 -10.50 -20.27 21.22
N ASN A 12 -11.59 -20.99 21.46
CA ASN A 12 -11.66 -22.46 21.34
C ASN A 12 -11.34 -23.00 19.93
N ASN A 13 -11.45 -22.15 18.90
CA ASN A 13 -11.10 -22.46 17.51
C ASN A 13 -9.71 -21.93 17.10
N LEU A 14 -8.82 -21.66 18.06
CA LEU A 14 -7.46 -21.15 17.83
C LEU A 14 -7.38 -19.76 17.17
N SER A 15 -8.52 -19.05 17.06
CA SER A 15 -8.52 -17.64 16.68
C SER A 15 -8.09 -16.77 17.86
N ILE A 16 -7.73 -15.52 17.58
CA ILE A 16 -7.25 -14.59 18.61
C ILE A 16 -8.21 -13.43 18.65
N CYS A 17 -8.80 -13.19 19.82
CA CYS A 17 -9.70 -12.07 20.06
C CYS A 17 -9.11 -11.11 21.09
N LEU A 18 -9.55 -9.86 21.03
CA LEU A 18 -9.20 -8.84 22.00
C LEU A 18 -10.23 -8.84 23.14
N SER A 19 -9.75 -8.93 24.38
CA SER A 19 -10.60 -9.08 25.57
C SER A 19 -11.16 -7.77 26.10
N ASN A 20 -10.49 -6.66 25.75
CA ASN A 20 -10.79 -5.31 26.23
C ASN A 20 -10.79 -4.32 25.05
N PRO A 21 -11.72 -4.46 24.09
CA PRO A 21 -11.74 -3.63 22.88
C PRO A 21 -12.29 -2.20 23.11
N GLU A 22 -12.83 -1.89 24.29
CA GLU A 22 -13.57 -0.66 24.55
C GLU A 22 -12.81 0.62 24.20
N PRO A 23 -11.50 0.76 24.51
CA PRO A 23 -10.76 1.97 24.19
C PRO A 23 -10.53 2.18 22.68
N ILE A 24 -10.65 1.13 21.85
CA ILE A 24 -10.48 1.24 20.39
C ILE A 24 -11.59 2.07 19.77
N ALA A 25 -12.84 1.92 20.24
CA ALA A 25 -13.97 2.66 19.70
C ALA A 25 -13.75 4.18 19.80
N ALA A 26 -13.33 4.67 20.96
CA ALA A 26 -13.04 6.09 21.17
C ALA A 26 -11.90 6.60 20.27
N CYS A 27 -10.87 5.78 20.02
CA CYS A 27 -9.78 6.14 19.11
C CYS A 27 -10.26 6.20 17.65
N ASN A 28 -11.10 5.26 17.24
CA ASN A 28 -11.66 5.23 15.89
C ASN A 28 -12.62 6.40 15.65
N ASP A 29 -13.43 6.76 16.64
CA ASP A 29 -14.30 7.94 16.57
C ASP A 29 -13.46 9.22 16.39
N GLU A 30 -12.34 9.34 17.11
CA GLU A 30 -11.41 10.46 16.95
C GLU A 30 -10.79 10.50 15.54
N PHE A 31 -10.34 9.36 15.02
CA PHE A 31 -9.77 9.29 13.67
C PHE A 31 -10.82 9.60 12.60
N LEU A 32 -12.03 9.06 12.72
CA LEU A 32 -13.14 9.34 11.82
C LEU A 32 -13.52 10.83 11.84
N LEU A 33 -13.55 11.45 13.04
CA LEU A 33 -13.83 12.87 13.18
C LEU A 33 -12.83 13.72 12.38
N ARG A 34 -11.52 13.43 12.49
CA ARG A 34 -10.48 14.14 11.72
C ARG A 34 -10.69 14.04 10.20
N LEU A 35 -11.14 12.89 9.69
CA LEU A 35 -11.40 12.69 8.26
C LEU A 35 -12.67 13.40 7.78
N THR A 36 -13.70 13.45 8.63
CA THR A 36 -15.02 14.00 8.29
C THR A 36 -15.11 15.52 8.47
N GLU A 37 -14.30 16.10 9.36
CA GLU A 37 -14.23 17.55 9.59
C GLU A 37 -13.32 18.28 8.61
N ALA A 38 -12.49 17.55 7.85
CA ALA A 38 -11.59 18.13 6.86
C ALA A 38 -12.37 18.90 5.77
N LYS A 39 -12.06 20.20 5.61
CA LYS A 39 -12.82 21.11 4.73
C LYS A 39 -12.31 21.14 3.30
N ASN A 40 -11.10 20.66 3.08
CA ASN A 40 -10.44 20.66 1.78
C ASN A 40 -9.48 19.47 1.65
N LYS A 41 -8.95 19.28 0.43
CA LYS A 41 -8.03 18.17 0.13
C LYS A 41 -6.73 18.21 0.94
N GLY A 42 -6.22 19.40 1.25
CA GLY A 42 -5.01 19.55 2.07
C GLY A 42 -5.24 19.11 3.51
N GLU A 43 -6.31 19.61 4.14
CA GLU A 43 -6.71 19.18 5.49
C GLU A 43 -6.99 17.68 5.56
N LEU A 44 -7.63 17.11 4.53
CA LEU A 44 -7.89 15.67 4.47
C LEU A 44 -6.59 14.86 4.35
N HIS A 45 -5.63 15.34 3.55
CA HIS A 45 -4.32 14.73 3.43
C HIS A 45 -3.57 14.76 4.78
N GLU A 46 -3.55 15.92 5.45
CA GLU A 46 -2.94 16.07 6.79
C GLU A 46 -3.59 15.14 7.83
N ALA A 47 -4.93 15.02 7.81
CA ALA A 47 -5.66 14.12 8.69
C ALA A 47 -5.24 12.65 8.46
N LYS A 48 -5.16 12.21 7.20
CA LYS A 48 -4.69 10.84 6.86
C LYS A 48 -3.26 10.62 7.35
N VAL A 49 -2.33 11.52 7.05
CA VAL A 49 -0.94 11.43 7.51
C VAL A 49 -0.86 11.37 9.04
N SER A 50 -1.64 12.19 9.74
CA SER A 50 -1.71 12.17 11.21
C SER A 50 -2.23 10.84 11.76
N ILE A 51 -3.27 10.27 11.16
CA ILE A 51 -3.82 8.96 11.56
C ILE A 51 -2.77 7.86 11.36
N LEU A 52 -2.02 7.91 10.26
CA LEU A 52 -0.96 6.93 10.02
C LEU A 52 0.20 7.05 11.03
N LYS A 53 0.55 8.27 11.47
CA LYS A 53 1.53 8.49 12.55
C LYS A 53 1.04 7.94 13.89
N ASP A 54 -0.22 8.21 14.24
CA ASP A 54 -0.82 7.71 15.47
C ASP A 54 -0.90 6.18 15.45
N PHE A 55 -1.28 5.58 14.33
CA PHE A 55 -1.25 4.13 14.12
C PHE A 55 0.16 3.54 14.36
N GLN A 56 1.22 4.15 13.81
CA GLN A 56 2.59 3.68 14.05
C GLN A 56 2.96 3.73 15.54
N THR A 57 2.51 4.76 16.26
CA THR A 57 2.72 4.91 17.70
C THR A 57 1.99 3.83 18.48
N ILE A 58 0.73 3.55 18.11
CA ILE A 58 -0.09 2.48 18.68
C ILE A 58 0.59 1.13 18.49
N TYR A 59 0.90 0.77 17.25
CA TYR A 59 1.54 -0.50 16.95
C TYR A 59 2.90 -0.67 17.67
N ALA A 60 3.72 0.39 17.73
CA ALA A 60 4.98 0.35 18.45
C ALA A 60 4.80 0.09 19.96
N PHE A 61 3.76 0.69 20.56
CA PHE A 61 3.39 0.44 21.95
C PHE A 61 2.92 -1.00 22.15
N ASP A 62 1.99 -1.49 21.33
CA ASP A 62 1.39 -2.81 21.47
C ASP A 62 2.40 -3.95 21.29
N VAL A 63 3.38 -3.79 20.40
CA VAL A 63 4.49 -4.75 20.24
C VAL A 63 5.26 -4.97 21.54
N THR A 64 5.28 -3.97 22.43
CA THR A 64 6.01 -4.03 23.70
C THR A 64 5.14 -4.35 24.90
N ASP A 65 3.88 -3.91 24.88
CA ASP A 65 3.02 -3.87 26.07
C ASP A 65 1.88 -4.88 26.02
N ALA A 66 1.42 -5.32 24.85
CA ALA A 66 0.24 -6.17 24.76
C ALA A 66 0.48 -7.58 25.33
N GLU A 67 -0.50 -8.08 26.09
CA GLU A 67 -0.57 -9.49 26.49
C GLU A 67 -1.05 -10.32 25.31
N PHE A 68 -0.24 -11.30 24.90
CA PHE A 68 -0.55 -12.19 23.79
C PHE A 68 -0.49 -13.66 24.24
N PRO A 69 -1.45 -14.51 23.83
CA PRO A 69 -1.44 -15.92 24.22
C PRO A 69 -0.19 -16.62 23.67
N GLU A 70 0.36 -17.56 24.44
CA GLU A 70 1.56 -18.31 24.03
C GLU A 70 1.33 -18.96 22.65
N PRO A 71 2.16 -18.64 21.63
CA PRO A 71 1.98 -19.21 20.31
C PRO A 71 2.16 -20.74 20.31
N VAL A 72 1.16 -21.45 19.78
CA VAL A 72 1.20 -22.90 19.59
C VAL A 72 1.54 -23.21 18.14
N GLY A 73 2.49 -24.11 17.91
CA GLY A 73 2.90 -24.53 16.56
C GLY A 73 4.35 -25.01 16.48
N HIS A 74 4.77 -25.41 15.28
CA HIS A 74 6.16 -25.78 15.01
C HIS A 74 6.98 -24.52 14.70
N PHE A 75 7.87 -24.15 15.61
CA PHE A 75 8.87 -23.10 15.41
C PHE A 75 10.24 -23.76 15.23
N SER A 76 10.97 -23.33 14.21
CA SER A 76 12.21 -23.97 13.81
C SER A 76 13.35 -23.61 14.76
N LYS A 77 14.07 -24.62 15.27
CA LYS A 77 15.33 -24.41 16.01
C LYS A 77 16.52 -24.11 15.09
N LYS A 78 16.29 -23.67 13.85
CA LYS A 78 17.32 -23.58 12.79
C LYS A 78 18.51 -22.66 13.15
N GLN A 79 18.40 -21.87 14.22
CA GLN A 79 19.48 -21.03 14.76
C GLN A 79 19.62 -21.18 16.31
N GLY A 80 19.33 -22.35 16.87
CA GLY A 80 19.39 -22.57 18.33
C GLY A 80 18.19 -22.00 19.10
N GLU A 81 18.29 -21.90 20.43
CA GLU A 81 17.22 -21.39 21.31
C GLU A 81 16.89 -19.91 21.03
N ASP A 82 17.90 -19.09 20.72
CA ASP A 82 17.72 -17.68 20.37
C ASP A 82 16.91 -17.50 19.09
N GLY A 83 17.17 -18.34 18.07
CA GLY A 83 16.41 -18.36 16.82
C GLY A 83 14.95 -18.78 17.02
N PHE A 84 14.71 -19.76 17.89
CA PHE A 84 13.35 -20.20 18.23
C PHE A 84 12.56 -19.08 18.92
N LEU A 85 13.16 -18.40 19.91
CA LEU A 85 12.53 -17.27 20.60
C LEU A 85 12.31 -16.09 19.65
N GLN A 86 13.22 -15.86 18.71
CA GLN A 86 13.06 -14.82 17.69
C GLN A 86 11.90 -15.12 16.74
N GLU A 87 11.77 -16.35 16.23
CA GLU A 87 10.67 -16.74 15.34
C GLU A 87 9.31 -16.57 16.03
N LYS A 88 9.21 -16.95 17.31
CA LYS A 88 8.03 -16.69 18.15
C LYS A 88 7.71 -15.21 18.30
N ARG A 89 8.70 -14.38 18.63
CA ARG A 89 8.51 -12.93 18.76
C ARG A 89 8.03 -12.30 17.46
N GLU A 90 8.62 -12.66 16.33
CA GLU A 90 8.20 -12.14 15.03
C GLU A 90 6.80 -12.61 14.63
N PHE A 91 6.43 -13.84 15.00
CA PHE A 91 5.05 -14.32 14.85
C PHE A 91 4.07 -13.46 15.65
N VAL A 92 4.34 -13.21 16.93
CA VAL A 92 3.48 -12.38 17.79
C VAL A 92 3.36 -10.96 17.23
N LYS A 93 4.47 -10.32 16.88
CA LYS A 93 4.48 -8.98 16.26
C LYS A 93 3.62 -8.93 15.01
N LYS A 94 3.74 -9.93 14.13
CA LYS A 94 2.93 -10.02 12.91
C LYS A 94 1.44 -10.15 13.22
N ARG A 95 1.06 -10.85 14.30
CA ARG A 95 -0.33 -10.98 14.72
C ARG A 95 -0.89 -9.68 15.31
N ILE A 96 -0.11 -9.01 16.15
CA ILE A 96 -0.45 -7.69 16.68
C ILE A 96 -0.65 -6.71 15.53
N LEU A 97 0.31 -6.66 14.59
CA LEU A 97 0.22 -5.80 13.41
C LEU A 97 -1.07 -6.03 12.61
N LEU A 98 -1.42 -7.29 12.37
CA LEU A 98 -2.61 -7.64 11.62
C LEU A 98 -3.90 -7.19 12.32
N GLN A 99 -3.97 -7.38 13.64
CA GLN A 99 -5.09 -6.95 14.46
C GLN A 99 -5.20 -5.42 14.50
N ASP A 100 -4.10 -4.71 14.75
CA ASP A 100 -4.11 -3.24 14.83
C ASP A 100 -4.43 -2.59 13.48
N VAL A 101 -3.86 -3.09 12.38
CA VAL A 101 -4.20 -2.62 11.03
C VAL A 101 -5.71 -2.70 10.82
N TRP A 102 -6.34 -3.81 11.20
CA TRP A 102 -7.77 -3.99 11.07
C TRP A 102 -8.57 -3.10 12.04
N PHE A 103 -8.23 -3.14 13.33
CA PHE A 103 -8.95 -2.43 14.39
C PHE A 103 -8.97 -0.92 14.19
N TYR A 104 -7.85 -0.34 13.75
CA TYR A 104 -7.73 1.11 13.63
C TYR A 104 -7.94 1.56 12.19
N LEU A 105 -7.09 1.13 11.26
CA LEU A 105 -7.13 1.63 9.88
C LEU A 105 -8.32 1.05 9.11
N GLY A 106 -8.59 -0.24 9.26
CA GLY A 106 -9.70 -0.92 8.60
C GLY A 106 -11.06 -0.35 8.99
N ASN A 107 -11.30 -0.20 10.30
CA ASN A 107 -12.53 0.40 10.80
C ASN A 107 -12.64 1.89 10.44
N THR A 108 -11.58 2.68 10.67
CA THR A 108 -11.60 4.13 10.39
C THR A 108 -11.89 4.40 8.91
N PHE A 109 -11.13 3.79 7.99
CA PHE A 109 -11.37 4.01 6.56
C PHE A 109 -12.69 3.38 6.09
N GLY A 110 -13.07 2.23 6.65
CA GLY A 110 -14.37 1.61 6.36
C GLY A 110 -15.54 2.55 6.69
N GLU A 111 -15.57 3.10 7.90
CA GLU A 111 -16.63 4.03 8.32
C GLU A 111 -16.54 5.38 7.60
N TYR A 112 -15.33 5.86 7.29
CA TYR A 112 -15.16 7.03 6.44
C TYR A 112 -15.75 6.83 5.03
N HIS A 113 -15.57 5.64 4.44
CA HIS A 113 -16.16 5.32 3.14
C HIS A 113 -17.69 5.25 3.21
N VAL A 114 -18.25 4.69 4.29
CA VAL A 114 -19.69 4.73 4.55
C VAL A 114 -20.20 6.16 4.63
N TYR A 115 -19.52 7.02 5.41
CA TYR A 115 -19.83 8.44 5.50
C TYR A 115 -19.86 9.08 4.11
N LYS A 116 -18.80 8.90 3.31
CA LYS A 116 -18.71 9.43 1.94
C LYS A 116 -19.84 8.97 1.04
N ILE A 117 -20.21 7.69 1.08
CA ILE A 117 -21.34 7.18 0.31
C ILE A 117 -22.64 7.88 0.72
N ASN A 118 -22.85 8.09 2.01
CA ASN A 118 -24.07 8.71 2.55
C ASN A 118 -24.15 10.22 2.28
N THR A 119 -23.01 10.93 2.22
CA THR A 119 -22.98 12.38 2.02
C THR A 119 -22.76 12.81 0.58
N GLU A 120 -21.87 12.12 -0.15
CA GLU A 120 -21.47 12.46 -1.53
C GLU A 120 -22.15 11.55 -2.57
N GLY A 121 -22.80 10.46 -2.15
CA GLY A 121 -23.46 9.51 -3.03
C GLY A 121 -22.51 8.60 -3.83
N SER A 122 -21.20 8.78 -3.70
CA SER A 122 -20.19 8.05 -4.46
C SER A 122 -18.82 8.02 -3.76
N LEU A 123 -18.00 7.07 -4.18
CA LEU A 123 -16.58 6.98 -3.83
C LEU A 123 -15.71 7.50 -4.99
N PRO A 124 -14.43 7.83 -4.75
CA PRO A 124 -13.54 8.35 -5.79
C PRO A 124 -13.51 7.49 -7.05
N VAL A 125 -13.25 8.12 -8.21
CA VAL A 125 -13.10 7.42 -9.49
C VAL A 125 -11.66 7.55 -9.94
N ILE A 126 -11.04 6.43 -10.32
CA ILE A 126 -9.70 6.42 -10.90
C ILE A 126 -9.81 6.36 -12.41
N GLU A 127 -9.21 7.34 -13.08
CA GLU A 127 -9.07 7.31 -14.53
C GLU A 127 -7.86 6.44 -14.92
N GLY A 128 -8.11 5.21 -15.36
CA GLY A 128 -7.11 4.39 -16.03
C GLY A 128 -6.87 4.88 -17.46
N LYS A 129 -6.09 5.94 -17.66
CA LYS A 129 -5.83 6.46 -19.01
C LYS A 129 -4.93 5.49 -19.81
N ARG A 130 -5.48 5.00 -20.93
CA ARG A 130 -4.79 4.42 -22.10
C ARG A 130 -3.76 3.32 -21.80
N LEU A 131 -4.22 2.21 -21.23
CA LEU A 131 -3.49 0.94 -21.22
C LEU A 131 -4.19 -0.07 -22.15
N ALA A 132 -3.46 -1.06 -22.66
CA ALA A 132 -4.04 -2.14 -23.46
C ALA A 132 -5.11 -2.94 -22.68
N ILE A 133 -4.96 -2.98 -21.35
CA ILE A 133 -5.94 -3.51 -20.41
C ILE A 133 -6.78 -2.34 -19.89
N ASN A 134 -8.12 -2.51 -19.87
CA ASN A 134 -9.04 -1.52 -19.34
C ASN A 134 -9.05 -1.55 -17.79
N TYR A 135 -8.02 -0.98 -17.17
CA TYR A 135 -7.90 -0.92 -15.70
C TYR A 135 -9.06 -0.18 -15.04
N ARG A 136 -9.74 0.72 -15.75
CA ARG A 136 -10.95 1.39 -15.26
C ARG A 136 -12.08 0.39 -15.03
N GLU A 137 -12.30 -0.53 -15.96
CA GLU A 137 -13.34 -1.54 -15.83
C GLU A 137 -13.04 -2.51 -14.67
N ILE A 138 -11.78 -2.93 -14.53
CA ILE A 138 -11.32 -3.74 -13.40
C ILE A 138 -11.54 -3.00 -12.08
N TYR A 139 -11.21 -1.71 -12.02
CA TYR A 139 -11.46 -0.84 -10.87
C TYR A 139 -12.96 -0.76 -10.54
N CYS A 140 -13.81 -0.49 -11.53
CA CYS A 140 -15.25 -0.41 -11.32
C CYS A 140 -15.80 -1.73 -10.76
N LYS A 141 -15.32 -2.89 -11.23
CA LYS A 141 -15.73 -4.20 -10.69
C LYS A 141 -15.36 -4.40 -9.22
N ALA A 142 -14.15 -3.99 -8.82
CA ALA A 142 -13.77 -4.01 -7.42
C ALA A 142 -14.62 -3.04 -6.58
N LEU A 143 -14.90 -1.85 -7.11
CA LEU A 143 -15.69 -0.83 -6.41
C LEU A 143 -17.16 -1.26 -6.25
N GLU A 144 -17.75 -1.86 -7.27
CA GLU A 144 -19.12 -2.42 -7.24
C GLU A 144 -19.26 -3.45 -6.12
N ASP A 145 -18.36 -4.45 -6.08
CA ASP A 145 -18.33 -5.49 -5.03
C ASP A 145 -18.20 -4.89 -3.63
N TYR A 146 -17.32 -3.90 -3.46
CA TYR A 146 -17.11 -3.23 -2.18
C TYR A 146 -18.32 -2.38 -1.73
N VAL A 147 -18.90 -1.61 -2.63
CA VAL A 147 -20.10 -0.78 -2.33
C VAL A 147 -21.30 -1.67 -2.03
N GLU A 148 -21.48 -2.77 -2.77
CA GLU A 148 -22.52 -3.77 -2.47
C GLU A 148 -22.29 -4.41 -1.11
N THR A 149 -21.03 -4.75 -0.77
CA THR A 149 -20.66 -5.26 0.55
C THR A 149 -21.07 -4.31 1.67
N ILE A 150 -20.78 -3.02 1.51
CA ILE A 150 -21.19 -1.97 2.46
C ILE A 150 -22.72 -1.92 2.59
N ARG A 151 -23.44 -1.81 1.47
CA ARG A 151 -24.91 -1.65 1.46
C ARG A 151 -25.65 -2.81 2.08
N ASN A 152 -25.13 -4.02 1.88
CA ASN A 152 -25.74 -5.24 2.40
C ASN A 152 -25.29 -5.59 3.83
N GLY A 153 -24.39 -4.80 4.43
CA GLY A 153 -23.80 -5.12 5.74
C GLY A 153 -22.98 -6.42 5.72
N ASN A 154 -22.46 -6.80 4.55
CA ASN A 154 -21.66 -8.01 4.39
C ASN A 154 -20.27 -7.82 4.99
N LYS A 155 -19.70 -8.92 5.48
CA LYS A 155 -18.35 -8.91 6.05
C LYS A 155 -17.26 -8.89 4.98
N HIS A 156 -17.49 -9.52 3.82
CA HIS A 156 -16.43 -9.78 2.84
C HIS A 156 -16.63 -9.02 1.54
N ALA A 157 -15.59 -8.30 1.09
CA ALA A 157 -15.51 -7.71 -0.24
C ALA A 157 -14.59 -8.59 -1.11
N ILE A 158 -15.15 -9.69 -1.63
CA ILE A 158 -14.38 -10.79 -2.20
C ILE A 158 -13.65 -10.34 -3.47
N ALA A 159 -14.37 -9.86 -4.48
CA ALA A 159 -13.76 -9.49 -5.75
C ALA A 159 -12.78 -8.33 -5.56
N ALA A 160 -13.14 -7.35 -4.72
CA ALA A 160 -12.26 -6.24 -4.38
C ALA A 160 -10.93 -6.74 -3.77
N SER A 161 -10.99 -7.68 -2.83
CA SER A 161 -9.80 -8.21 -2.15
C SER A 161 -8.80 -8.87 -3.11
N PHE A 162 -9.28 -9.56 -4.16
CA PHE A 162 -8.41 -10.16 -5.18
C PHE A 162 -7.89 -9.14 -6.20
N ILE A 163 -8.67 -8.12 -6.52
CA ILE A 163 -8.35 -7.15 -7.58
C ILE A 163 -7.38 -6.06 -7.09
N LEU A 164 -7.61 -5.52 -5.89
CA LEU A 164 -6.93 -4.33 -5.38
C LEU A 164 -5.39 -4.46 -5.33
N PRO A 165 -4.78 -5.60 -4.92
CA PRO A 165 -3.32 -5.72 -4.92
C PRO A 165 -2.69 -5.48 -6.30
N ALA A 166 -3.36 -5.92 -7.38
CA ALA A 166 -2.87 -5.71 -8.74
C ALA A 166 -3.02 -4.24 -9.20
N LEU A 167 -4.13 -3.59 -8.82
CA LEU A 167 -4.35 -2.16 -9.10
C LEU A 167 -3.32 -1.29 -8.37
N ILE A 168 -3.01 -1.61 -7.12
CA ILE A 168 -2.01 -0.91 -6.31
C ILE A 168 -0.61 -1.09 -6.90
N GLU A 169 -0.23 -2.32 -7.28
CA GLU A 169 1.05 -2.59 -7.95
C GLU A 169 1.21 -1.75 -9.22
N GLN A 170 0.17 -1.73 -10.06
CA GLN A 170 0.19 -0.98 -11.31
C GLN A 170 0.23 0.53 -11.08
N SER A 171 -0.61 1.06 -10.19
CA SER A 171 -0.68 2.48 -9.89
C SER A 171 0.63 2.98 -9.28
N LEU A 172 1.20 2.24 -8.33
CA LEU A 172 2.47 2.61 -7.69
C LEU A 172 3.63 2.57 -8.68
N GLY A 173 3.72 1.51 -9.49
CA GLY A 173 4.75 1.35 -10.50
C GLY A 173 4.74 2.49 -11.53
N MET A 174 3.55 2.81 -12.05
CA MET A 174 3.37 3.90 -13.01
C MET A 174 3.73 5.25 -12.42
N THR A 175 3.27 5.56 -11.20
CA THR A 175 3.56 6.86 -10.58
C THR A 175 5.05 7.02 -10.26
N LEU A 176 5.71 5.99 -9.72
CA LEU A 176 7.15 6.02 -9.46
C LEU A 176 7.98 6.19 -10.75
N GLN A 177 7.63 5.45 -11.80
CA GLN A 177 8.29 5.56 -13.11
C GLN A 177 8.13 6.96 -13.70
N ASN A 178 6.91 7.51 -13.69
CA ASN A 178 6.62 8.85 -14.22
C ASN A 178 7.34 9.96 -13.43
N ARG A 179 7.44 9.82 -12.11
CA ARG A 179 8.22 10.75 -11.28
C ARG A 179 9.71 10.70 -11.63
N MET A 180 10.28 9.51 -11.75
CA MET A 180 11.69 9.34 -12.10
C MET A 180 11.99 9.92 -13.48
N LEU A 181 11.13 9.61 -14.44
CA LEU A 181 11.21 10.08 -15.81
C LEU A 181 11.19 11.62 -15.86
N ARG A 182 10.23 12.26 -15.17
CA ARG A 182 10.11 13.73 -15.14
C ARG A 182 11.33 14.39 -14.51
N LYS A 183 11.83 13.89 -13.38
CA LYS A 183 13.05 14.41 -12.72
C LYS A 183 14.26 14.32 -13.65
N CYS A 184 14.51 13.15 -14.23
CA CYS A 184 15.63 12.94 -15.14
C CYS A 184 15.52 13.81 -16.41
N MET A 185 14.31 13.97 -16.96
CA MET A 185 14.08 14.81 -18.14
C MET A 185 14.28 16.30 -17.86
N ALA A 186 14.01 16.76 -16.63
CA ALA A 186 14.27 18.15 -16.24
C ALA A 186 15.77 18.44 -16.09
N GLU A 187 16.56 17.44 -15.67
CA GLU A 187 18.00 17.59 -15.44
C GLU A 187 18.87 17.31 -16.66
N VAL A 188 18.41 16.49 -17.60
CA VAL A 188 19.21 16.06 -18.75
C VAL A 188 19.50 17.21 -19.72
N LYS A 189 20.77 17.40 -20.07
CA LYS A 189 21.25 18.46 -20.97
C LYS A 189 22.03 17.85 -22.14
N GLU A 190 22.26 18.68 -23.16
CA GLU A 190 23.12 18.36 -24.31
C GLU A 190 22.70 17.08 -25.05
N LEU A 191 21.42 17.00 -25.42
CA LEU A 191 20.88 15.87 -26.17
C LEU A 191 21.26 15.96 -27.66
N SER A 192 21.70 14.86 -28.25
CA SER A 192 21.76 14.73 -29.70
C SER A 192 20.35 14.73 -30.30
N GLU A 193 20.26 14.90 -31.63
CA GLU A 193 18.96 14.86 -32.33
C GLU A 193 18.23 13.53 -32.11
N GLU A 194 18.95 12.40 -32.09
CA GLU A 194 18.37 11.08 -31.84
C GLU A 194 17.90 10.91 -30.39
N GLU A 195 18.69 11.42 -29.42
CA GLU A 195 18.33 11.38 -28.01
C GLU A 195 17.10 12.25 -27.71
N SER A 196 17.02 13.42 -28.35
CA SER A 196 15.84 14.28 -28.28
C SER A 196 14.61 13.59 -28.85
N LYS A 197 14.70 12.97 -30.03
CA LYS A 197 13.60 12.19 -30.63
C LYS A 197 13.11 11.05 -29.74
N LEU A 198 14.01 10.41 -28.99
CA LEU A 198 13.65 9.36 -28.02
C LEU A 198 12.82 9.91 -26.85
N LEU A 199 13.12 11.13 -26.38
CA LEU A 199 12.48 11.73 -25.21
C LEU A 199 11.21 12.54 -25.55
N THR A 200 11.10 13.08 -26.77
CA THR A 200 9.95 13.87 -27.23
C THR A 200 8.58 13.27 -26.88
N PRO A 201 8.34 11.95 -27.09
CA PRO A 201 7.07 11.32 -26.74
C PRO A 201 6.60 11.50 -25.29
N PHE A 202 7.54 11.64 -24.35
CA PHE A 202 7.24 11.72 -22.92
C PHE A 202 6.88 13.13 -22.43
N HIS A 203 7.00 14.15 -23.29
CA HIS A 203 6.51 15.50 -22.98
C HIS A 203 5.00 15.67 -23.26
N GLY A 204 4.39 14.76 -24.02
CA GLY A 204 2.96 14.80 -24.34
C GLY A 204 2.10 14.05 -23.33
N GLU A 205 0.78 14.26 -23.39
CA GLU A 205 -0.17 13.54 -22.52
C GLU A 205 -0.31 12.05 -22.87
N SER A 206 -0.01 11.68 -24.12
CA SER A 206 -0.18 10.31 -24.59
C SER A 206 0.65 10.04 -25.84
N HIS A 207 1.32 8.90 -25.89
CA HIS A 207 2.00 8.40 -27.07
C HIS A 207 1.91 6.87 -27.13
N ILE A 208 1.78 6.31 -28.33
CA ILE A 208 1.79 4.86 -28.54
C ILE A 208 3.21 4.47 -28.94
N PHE A 209 3.86 3.67 -28.10
CA PHE A 209 5.13 3.05 -28.44
C PHE A 209 4.89 1.70 -29.12
N TYR A 210 5.55 1.47 -30.26
CA TYR A 210 5.52 0.20 -30.98
C TYR A 210 6.55 -0.83 -30.46
N GLY A 211 7.08 -0.61 -29.25
CA GLY A 211 8.05 -1.50 -28.58
C GLY A 211 7.61 -1.82 -27.15
N SER A 212 8.18 -2.87 -26.57
CA SER A 212 7.92 -3.21 -25.16
C SER A 212 8.41 -2.10 -24.23
N GLU A 213 7.79 -2.00 -23.05
CA GLU A 213 8.24 -1.09 -21.98
C GLU A 213 9.73 -1.27 -21.71
N GLU A 214 10.18 -2.51 -21.52
CA GLU A 214 11.59 -2.86 -21.30
C GLU A 214 12.51 -2.33 -22.40
N TYR A 215 12.11 -2.44 -23.67
CA TYR A 215 12.93 -1.99 -24.78
C TYR A 215 13.04 -0.46 -24.85
N ILE A 216 11.91 0.24 -24.78
CA ILE A 216 11.87 1.70 -24.89
C ILE A 216 12.52 2.34 -23.67
N MET A 217 12.05 1.96 -22.47
CA MET A 217 12.58 2.50 -21.24
C MET A 217 14.01 2.04 -20.97
N GLY A 218 14.43 0.88 -21.47
CA GLY A 218 15.83 0.45 -21.40
C GLY A 218 16.78 1.36 -22.19
N LYS A 219 16.33 1.96 -23.31
CA LYS A 219 17.09 3.00 -24.01
C LYS A 219 17.14 4.30 -23.21
N VAL A 220 16.00 4.70 -22.64
CA VAL A 220 15.89 5.90 -21.79
C VAL A 220 16.77 5.78 -20.55
N TYR A 221 16.75 4.63 -19.87
CA TYR A 221 17.62 4.33 -18.73
C TYR A 221 19.10 4.48 -19.07
N LYS A 222 19.56 3.84 -20.16
CA LYS A 222 20.96 3.94 -20.60
C LYS A 222 21.35 5.37 -20.94
N LEU A 223 20.44 6.15 -21.54
CA LEU A 223 20.64 7.57 -21.80
C LEU A 223 20.84 8.35 -20.49
N PHE A 224 19.93 8.21 -19.53
CA PHE A 224 20.01 8.92 -18.25
C PHE A 224 21.26 8.55 -17.44
N VAL A 225 21.64 7.27 -17.42
CA VAL A 225 22.90 6.82 -16.80
C VAL A 225 24.10 7.44 -17.51
N ARG A 226 24.15 7.41 -18.84
CA ARG A 226 25.25 8.00 -19.62
C ARG A 226 25.37 9.51 -19.42
N LYS A 227 24.24 10.22 -19.29
CA LYS A 227 24.20 11.67 -19.05
C LYS A 227 24.40 12.05 -17.58
N GLY A 228 24.54 11.06 -16.69
CA GLY A 228 24.82 11.28 -15.28
C GLY A 228 23.64 11.77 -14.44
N VAL A 229 22.42 11.80 -15.00
CA VAL A 229 21.20 12.24 -14.29
C VAL A 229 20.50 11.11 -13.53
N LEU A 230 20.94 9.87 -13.76
CA LEU A 230 20.43 8.70 -13.02
C LEU A 230 21.59 7.78 -12.65
N LYS A 231 21.63 7.35 -11.39
CA LYS A 231 22.62 6.38 -10.93
C LYS A 231 22.38 5.01 -11.54
N ASP A 232 23.44 4.38 -12.06
CA ASP A 232 23.39 2.99 -12.51
C ASP A 232 23.15 2.05 -11.31
N SER A 233 21.94 1.53 -11.20
CA SER A 233 21.58 0.58 -10.15
C SER A 233 20.41 -0.32 -10.57
N PRO A 234 20.36 -1.57 -10.09
CA PRO A 234 19.24 -2.47 -10.39
C PRO A 234 17.88 -1.93 -9.96
N ASP A 235 17.83 -1.15 -8.88
CA ASP A 235 16.59 -0.54 -8.38
C ASP A 235 16.04 0.48 -9.38
N ASN A 236 16.90 1.42 -9.83
CA ASN A 236 16.52 2.43 -10.80
C ASN A 236 16.17 1.81 -12.16
N GLU A 237 16.91 0.78 -12.58
CA GLU A 237 16.60 0.02 -13.79
C GLU A 237 15.19 -0.58 -13.68
N ILE A 238 14.87 -1.35 -12.63
CA ILE A 238 13.54 -1.99 -12.46
C ILE A 238 12.40 -0.96 -12.41
N ILE A 239 12.61 0.18 -11.74
CA ILE A 239 11.60 1.25 -11.67
C ILE A 239 11.35 1.82 -13.06
N LEU A 240 12.40 2.09 -13.84
CA LEU A 240 12.21 2.73 -15.14
C LEU A 240 11.80 1.74 -16.24
N THR A 241 12.28 0.50 -16.24
CA THR A 241 12.11 -0.44 -17.38
C THR A 241 11.06 -1.53 -17.18
N GLY A 242 10.68 -1.80 -15.93
CA GLY A 242 9.80 -2.93 -15.58
C GLY A 242 10.57 -4.24 -15.36
N SER A 243 11.86 -4.28 -15.71
CA SER A 243 12.72 -5.45 -15.61
C SER A 243 14.21 -5.10 -15.61
N SER A 244 14.97 -5.72 -14.72
CA SER A 244 16.44 -5.76 -14.80
C SER A 244 16.89 -7.11 -15.35
N ARG A 245 18.19 -7.24 -15.63
CA ARG A 245 18.85 -8.49 -16.04
C ARG A 245 18.55 -9.72 -15.14
N ARG A 246 18.03 -9.53 -13.92
CA ARG A 246 17.77 -10.62 -12.95
C ARG A 246 16.38 -10.62 -12.31
N LYS A 247 15.59 -9.56 -12.44
CA LYS A 247 14.32 -9.40 -11.69
C LYS A 247 13.29 -8.62 -12.50
N ARG A 248 12.01 -8.98 -12.35
CA ARG A 248 10.89 -8.17 -12.83
C ARG A 248 10.36 -7.24 -11.73
N ARG A 249 9.72 -6.15 -12.14
CA ARG A 249 8.98 -5.27 -11.26
C ARG A 249 7.84 -6.06 -10.61
N THR A 250 7.78 -6.02 -9.28
CA THR A 250 6.70 -6.56 -8.44
C THR A 250 6.38 -5.53 -7.38
N LEU A 251 5.20 -5.60 -6.76
CA LEU A 251 4.83 -4.70 -5.67
C LEU A 251 5.88 -4.72 -4.54
N GLY A 252 6.33 -5.92 -4.16
CA GLY A 252 7.37 -6.08 -3.15
C GLY A 252 8.72 -5.47 -3.56
N GLY A 253 9.09 -5.60 -4.83
CA GLY A 253 10.30 -5.00 -5.39
C GLY A 253 10.24 -3.47 -5.43
N LEU A 254 9.08 -2.89 -5.76
CA LEU A 254 8.85 -1.45 -5.75
C LEU A 254 9.00 -0.88 -4.33
N ILE A 255 8.27 -1.44 -3.36
CA ILE A 255 8.29 -0.99 -1.96
C ILE A 255 9.68 -1.16 -1.33
N SER A 256 10.43 -2.21 -1.72
CA SER A 256 11.77 -2.45 -1.19
C SER A 256 12.86 -1.60 -1.85
N SER A 257 12.53 -0.86 -2.92
CA SER A 257 13.52 -0.06 -3.65
C SER A 257 13.94 1.17 -2.84
N ARG A 258 15.21 1.56 -2.98
CA ARG A 258 15.71 2.78 -2.34
C ARG A 258 14.98 4.03 -2.83
N TYR A 259 14.68 4.10 -4.12
CA TYR A 259 14.00 5.24 -4.72
C TYR A 259 12.58 5.42 -4.17
N ALA A 260 11.79 4.36 -4.01
CA ALA A 260 10.46 4.48 -3.40
C ALA A 260 10.54 5.03 -1.96
N LYS A 261 11.52 4.59 -1.18
CA LYS A 261 11.75 5.11 0.19
C LYS A 261 12.09 6.60 0.19
N GLU A 262 12.86 7.08 -0.80
CA GLU A 262 13.24 8.48 -0.91
C GLU A 262 12.08 9.36 -1.43
N GLU A 263 11.23 8.84 -2.33
CA GLU A 263 10.12 9.60 -2.92
C GLU A 263 8.85 9.66 -2.08
N MET A 264 8.58 8.64 -1.28
CA MET A 264 7.33 8.51 -0.54
C MET A 264 7.37 9.24 0.80
N LEU A 265 6.18 9.60 1.30
CA LEU A 265 6.03 10.01 2.70
C LEU A 265 6.31 8.82 3.63
N PRO A 266 7.07 9.00 4.74
CA PRO A 266 7.44 7.91 5.65
C PRO A 266 6.25 7.10 6.17
N GLU A 267 5.13 7.77 6.44
CA GLU A 267 3.91 7.18 6.98
C GLU A 267 3.31 6.17 6.00
N TYR A 268 3.15 6.56 4.74
CA TYR A 268 2.66 5.70 3.67
C TYR A 268 3.66 4.60 3.32
N TYR A 269 4.96 4.90 3.33
CA TYR A 269 6.00 3.92 3.05
C TYR A 269 5.98 2.77 4.06
N GLU A 270 5.91 3.07 5.35
CA GLU A 270 5.83 2.03 6.38
C GLU A 270 4.49 1.29 6.34
N LEU A 271 3.37 1.97 6.10
CA LEU A 271 2.07 1.30 5.92
C LEU A 271 2.11 0.27 4.77
N MET A 272 2.67 0.64 3.61
CA MET A 272 2.79 -0.29 2.48
C MET A 272 3.72 -1.47 2.80
N LYS A 273 4.81 -1.24 3.54
CA LYS A 273 5.68 -2.32 4.03
C LYS A 273 4.93 -3.24 4.98
N ASP A 274 4.17 -2.70 5.90
CA ASP A 274 3.39 -3.47 6.86
C ASP A 274 2.39 -4.38 6.15
N ILE A 275 1.62 -3.83 5.20
CA ILE A 275 0.56 -4.56 4.48
C ILE A 275 1.13 -5.56 3.47
N PHE A 276 2.03 -5.13 2.58
CA PHE A 276 2.42 -5.94 1.42
C PHE A 276 3.69 -6.76 1.64
N ILE A 277 4.54 -6.39 2.60
CA ILE A 277 5.78 -7.12 2.90
C ILE A 277 5.63 -7.95 4.18
N LYS A 278 5.35 -7.31 5.32
CA LYS A 278 5.31 -7.99 6.62
C LYS A 278 4.10 -8.91 6.74
N LEU A 279 2.91 -8.38 6.48
CA LEU A 279 1.66 -9.14 6.48
C LEU A 279 1.57 -10.04 5.25
N ASN A 280 2.08 -9.58 4.11
CA ASN A 280 2.08 -10.31 2.84
C ASN A 280 0.65 -10.62 2.34
N ILE A 281 -0.25 -9.63 2.48
CA ILE A 281 -1.70 -9.77 2.27
C ILE A 281 -2.02 -10.35 0.89
N ARG A 282 -1.30 -9.94 -0.16
CA ARG A 282 -1.50 -10.49 -1.52
C ARG A 282 -1.38 -12.02 -1.54
N ASN A 283 -0.32 -12.57 -0.96
CA ASN A 283 -0.12 -14.02 -0.96
C ASN A 283 -1.10 -14.72 -0.01
N CYS A 284 -1.45 -14.07 1.10
CA CYS A 284 -2.49 -14.56 2.02
C CYS A 284 -3.84 -14.72 1.30
N ILE A 285 -4.27 -13.72 0.54
CA ILE A 285 -5.52 -13.78 -0.25
C ILE A 285 -5.42 -14.81 -1.37
N MET A 286 -4.35 -14.76 -2.17
CA MET A 286 -4.21 -15.59 -3.38
C MET A 286 -4.07 -17.09 -3.10
N HIS A 287 -3.46 -17.45 -1.97
CA HIS A 287 -3.11 -18.83 -1.66
C HIS A 287 -3.82 -19.35 -0.40
N GLY A 288 -4.69 -18.55 0.24
CA GLY A 288 -5.31 -18.91 1.51
C GLY A 288 -4.31 -19.08 2.65
N LEU A 289 -3.20 -18.33 2.61
CA LEU A 289 -2.14 -18.44 3.62
C LEU A 289 -2.51 -17.60 4.85
N GLY A 290 -2.59 -18.23 6.02
CA GLY A 290 -2.83 -17.54 7.29
C GLY A 290 -4.15 -17.95 7.93
N GLU A 291 -4.13 -19.05 8.68
CA GLU A 291 -5.31 -19.76 9.22
C GLU A 291 -6.11 -19.02 10.32
N SER A 292 -5.75 -17.78 10.66
CA SER A 292 -6.27 -17.08 11.85
C SER A 292 -6.70 -15.63 11.61
N PHE A 293 -6.78 -15.20 10.35
CA PHE A 293 -7.37 -13.90 10.03
C PHE A 293 -8.08 -13.94 8.69
N ASP A 294 -9.18 -13.20 8.62
CA ASP A 294 -10.01 -13.11 7.43
C ASP A 294 -9.54 -11.96 6.53
N TYR A 295 -8.66 -12.28 5.58
CA TYR A 295 -8.12 -11.29 4.66
C TYR A 295 -9.13 -10.79 3.61
N LEU A 296 -10.34 -11.35 3.58
CA LEU A 296 -11.44 -10.87 2.73
C LEU A 296 -12.31 -9.83 3.43
N ASP A 297 -12.02 -9.55 4.71
CA ASP A 297 -12.76 -8.58 5.51
C ASP A 297 -12.80 -7.19 4.84
N ARG A 298 -13.97 -6.56 4.85
CA ARG A 298 -14.23 -5.25 4.25
C ARG A 298 -13.27 -4.17 4.76
N GLY A 299 -12.76 -4.27 5.98
CA GLY A 299 -11.77 -3.34 6.54
C GLY A 299 -10.42 -3.41 5.83
N ILE A 300 -9.97 -4.61 5.44
CA ILE A 300 -8.75 -4.78 4.64
C ILE A 300 -8.94 -4.19 3.24
N ALA A 301 -10.11 -4.43 2.63
CA ALA A 301 -10.46 -3.79 1.35
C ALA A 301 -10.51 -2.26 1.47
N ALA A 302 -11.03 -1.71 2.57
CA ALA A 302 -11.08 -0.27 2.81
C ALA A 302 -9.68 0.35 2.80
N ILE A 303 -8.72 -0.25 3.52
CA ILE A 303 -7.34 0.24 3.54
C ILE A 303 -6.73 0.19 2.13
N MET A 304 -6.94 -0.89 1.38
CA MET A 304 -6.42 -1.03 0.03
C MET A 304 -7.04 -0.02 -0.95
N PHE A 305 -8.35 0.27 -0.85
CA PHE A 305 -8.97 1.34 -1.63
C PHE A 305 -8.39 2.71 -1.29
N GLN A 306 -8.26 3.02 0.00
CA GLN A 306 -7.70 4.30 0.44
C GLN A 306 -6.28 4.48 -0.09
N LEU A 307 -5.42 3.45 0.02
CA LEU A 307 -4.09 3.45 -0.56
C LEU A 307 -4.10 3.65 -2.08
N LEU A 308 -4.98 2.96 -2.79
CA LEU A 308 -5.08 3.08 -4.25
C LEU A 308 -5.47 4.50 -4.67
N TRP A 309 -6.42 5.13 -3.98
CA TRP A 309 -6.83 6.51 -4.23
C TRP A 309 -5.71 7.49 -3.90
N ASP A 310 -5.01 7.31 -2.78
CA ASP A 310 -3.92 8.19 -2.37
C ASP A 310 -2.73 8.09 -3.34
N ILE A 311 -2.41 6.88 -3.84
CA ILE A 311 -1.39 6.71 -4.89
C ILE A 311 -1.81 7.41 -6.17
N SER A 312 -3.07 7.23 -6.59
CA SER A 312 -3.61 7.82 -7.82
C SER A 312 -3.68 9.35 -7.74
N GLY A 313 -3.95 9.89 -6.55
CA GLY A 313 -3.98 11.32 -6.27
C GLY A 313 -2.60 11.95 -6.06
N GLY A 314 -1.54 11.13 -5.99
CA GLY A 314 -0.17 11.59 -5.71
C GLY A 314 0.09 11.95 -4.25
N GLU A 315 -0.85 11.67 -3.35
CA GLU A 315 -0.80 12.04 -1.94
C GLU A 315 0.23 11.24 -1.15
N VAL A 316 0.62 10.05 -1.63
CA VAL A 316 1.63 9.22 -0.94
C VAL A 316 3.07 9.70 -1.12
N PHE A 317 3.30 10.70 -1.97
CA PHE A 317 4.62 11.18 -2.36
C PHE A 317 4.94 12.52 -1.72
N GLN A 318 6.23 12.77 -1.50
CA GLN A 318 6.72 14.09 -1.15
C GLN A 318 6.40 15.07 -2.30
N ALA A 319 6.18 16.35 -1.96
CA ALA A 319 5.97 17.39 -2.96
C ALA A 319 7.12 17.38 -3.99
N GLU A 320 6.79 17.50 -5.29
CA GLU A 320 7.81 17.64 -6.33
C GLU A 320 8.50 19.00 -6.13
N VAL A 321 9.81 18.97 -5.88
CA VAL A 321 10.68 20.16 -5.77
C VAL A 321 11.06 20.65 -7.14
#